data_AF-A0A1E5R335-F1
#
_entry.id   AF-A0A1E5R335-F1
#
_cell.length_a   1.000
_cell.length_b   1.000
_cell.length_c   1.000
_cell.angle_alpha   90.00
_cell.angle_beta   90.00
_cell.angle_gamma   90.00
#
_symmetry.space_group_name_H-M   'P 1'
#
loop_
_entity.id
_entity.type
_entity.pdbx_description
1 polymer ?
#
loop_
_entity_poly.entity_id
_entity_poly.type
_entity_poly.pdbx_seq_one_letter_code
_entity_poly.pdbx_strand_id
1 'polypeptide(L)'
;MNKQSLDHFPLPENVSSLNTKQLQELLDNDEFLNHYVVNKSYHEHNEIIKYEKETQRLQEILDEIRSISESLSGINKDQIRSNISTLEKNNTSLKEQLSYLKTELSHDNIKQFLDSYLNKIQKTQIDPLKQKVINDVYNVDLHKEYVETLTKFNRLRILFKSLST
;
A
#
# COMPACT_ATOMS: atom_id res chain seq x y z
N MET A 1 -18.33 35.16 27.66
CA MET A 1 -19.36 34.31 28.29
C MET A 1 -20.71 34.77 27.74
N ASN A 2 -21.26 34.04 26.78
CA ASN A 2 -22.55 34.34 26.16
C ASN A 2 -23.66 34.06 27.17
N LYS A 3 -24.26 35.11 27.74
CA LYS A 3 -25.58 35.01 28.35
C LYS A 3 -26.58 34.96 27.20
N GLN A 4 -26.89 33.75 26.72
CA GLN A 4 -28.12 33.54 25.97
C GLN A 4 -29.26 33.90 26.93
N SER A 5 -29.96 34.99 26.67
CA SER A 5 -31.21 35.29 27.35
C SER A 5 -32.17 34.13 27.03
N LEU A 6 -32.46 33.31 28.05
CA LEU A 6 -33.67 32.50 28.04
C LEU A 6 -34.84 33.49 28.15
N ASP A 7 -35.22 34.10 27.03
CA ASP A 7 -36.42 34.92 26.96
C ASP A 7 -37.63 33.99 26.86
N HIS A 8 -37.97 33.36 27.99
CA HIS A 8 -39.22 32.62 28.17
C HIS A 8 -40.32 33.59 28.61
N PHE A 9 -40.83 34.36 27.63
CA PHE A 9 -41.90 35.35 27.73
C PHE A 9 -41.62 36.54 28.69
N PRO A 10 -41.83 37.79 28.24
CA PRO A 10 -41.70 38.93 29.13
C PRO A 10 -42.83 38.85 30.16
N LEU A 11 -42.47 38.53 31.41
CA LEU A 11 -43.22 39.07 32.53
C LEU A 11 -43.43 40.57 32.26
N PRO A 12 -44.62 41.14 32.54
CA PRO A 12 -44.76 42.60 32.54
C PRO A 12 -43.52 43.23 33.17
N GLU A 13 -42.92 44.25 32.54
CA GLU A 13 -41.59 44.76 32.94
C GLU A 13 -41.52 45.16 34.44
N ASN A 14 -42.67 45.33 35.07
CA ASN A 14 -42.91 45.63 36.46
C ASN A 14 -43.24 44.42 37.37
N VAL A 15 -43.13 43.15 36.94
CA VAL A 15 -43.49 42.00 37.81
C VAL A 15 -42.67 41.98 39.11
N SER A 16 -41.40 42.36 39.03
CA SER A 16 -40.52 42.49 40.20
C SER A 16 -40.91 43.62 41.15
N SER A 17 -41.82 44.53 40.73
CA SER A 17 -42.33 45.65 41.53
C SER A 17 -43.81 45.52 41.90
N LEU A 18 -44.47 44.41 41.55
CA LEU A 18 -45.85 44.13 41.96
C LEU A 18 -45.90 43.74 43.45
N ASN A 19 -46.91 44.25 44.16
CA ASN A 19 -47.20 43.80 45.51
C ASN A 19 -47.98 42.47 45.50
N THR A 20 -48.12 41.84 46.66
CA THR A 20 -48.77 40.53 46.81
C THR A 20 -50.21 40.49 46.28
N LYS A 21 -50.95 41.59 46.39
CA LYS A 21 -52.33 41.68 45.90
C LYS A 21 -52.39 41.77 44.36
N GLN A 22 -51.48 42.53 43.75
CA GLN A 22 -51.40 42.65 42.29
C GLN A 22 -50.88 41.36 41.63
N LEU A 23 -49.99 40.63 42.31
CA LEU A 23 -49.58 39.29 41.90
C LEU A 23 -50.76 38.31 41.94
N GLN A 24 -51.60 38.39 42.98
CA GLN A 24 -52.81 37.58 43.07
C GLN A 24 -53.79 37.90 41.94
N GLU A 25 -54.04 39.17 41.65
CA GLU A 25 -54.92 39.61 40.54
C GLU A 25 -54.40 39.15 39.16
N LEU A 26 -53.08 39.09 38.97
CA LEU A 26 -52.46 38.57 37.74
C LEU A 26 -52.62 37.04 37.63
N LEU A 27 -52.52 36.33 38.75
CA LEU A 27 -52.69 34.87 38.80
C LEU A 27 -54.16 34.44 38.66
N ASP A 28 -55.09 35.29 39.12
CA ASP A 28 -56.53 35.10 38.98
C ASP A 28 -57.04 35.55 37.59
N ASN A 29 -56.17 36.11 36.74
CA ASN A 29 -56.50 36.47 35.36
C ASN A 29 -56.37 35.26 34.42
N ASP A 30 -57.51 34.73 34.01
CA ASP A 30 -57.61 33.57 33.13
C ASP A 30 -56.89 33.75 31.78
N GLU A 31 -56.88 34.95 31.21
CA GLU A 31 -56.21 35.22 29.92
C GLU A 31 -54.69 35.14 30.07
N PHE A 32 -54.15 35.75 31.13
CA PHE A 32 -52.72 35.67 31.45
C PHE A 32 -52.27 34.24 31.73
N LEU A 33 -53.02 33.51 32.56
CA LEU A 33 -52.70 32.13 32.94
C LEU A 33 -52.77 31.19 31.74
N ASN A 34 -53.78 31.33 30.87
CA ASN A 34 -53.91 30.56 29.64
C ASN A 34 -52.73 30.80 28.69
N HIS A 35 -52.35 32.06 28.47
CA HIS A 35 -51.19 32.38 27.63
C HIS A 35 -49.88 31.84 28.22
N TYR A 36 -49.70 31.90 29.54
CA TYR A 36 -48.53 31.33 30.22
C TYR A 36 -48.44 29.81 30.00
N VAL A 37 -49.52 29.08 30.24
CA VAL A 37 -49.56 27.62 30.07
C VAL A 37 -49.29 27.24 28.62
N VAL A 38 -49.96 27.89 27.66
CA VAL A 38 -49.80 27.59 26.23
C VAL A 38 -48.35 27.83 25.77
N ASN A 39 -47.75 28.96 26.13
CA ASN A 39 -46.37 29.28 25.71
C ASN A 39 -45.35 28.35 26.36
N LYS A 40 -45.52 28.03 27.65
CA LYS A 40 -44.64 27.08 28.34
C LYS A 40 -44.73 25.70 27.71
N SER A 41 -45.94 25.19 27.49
CA SER A 41 -46.16 23.90 26.83
C SER A 41 -45.62 23.88 25.40
N TYR A 42 -45.75 24.98 24.65
CA TYR A 42 -45.18 25.09 23.30
C TYR A 42 -43.65 25.03 23.31
N HIS A 43 -43.00 25.72 24.26
CA HIS A 43 -41.55 25.69 24.38
C HIS A 43 -41.03 24.30 24.79
N GLU A 44 -41.64 23.70 25.82
CA GLU A 44 -41.29 22.35 26.27
C GLU A 44 -41.47 21.33 25.14
N HIS A 45 -42.55 21.43 24.36
CA HIS A 45 -42.78 20.58 23.19
C HIS A 45 -41.68 20.72 22.12
N ASN A 46 -41.22 21.95 21.85
CA ASN A 46 -40.16 22.18 20.88
C ASN A 46 -38.81 21.63 21.32
N GLU A 47 -38.46 21.74 22.61
CA GLU A 47 -37.23 21.12 23.13
C GLU A 47 -37.33 19.57 23.11
N ILE A 48 -38.50 18.99 23.38
CA ILE A 48 -38.72 17.55 23.22
C ILE A 48 -38.45 17.11 21.78
N ILE A 49 -39.03 17.80 20.78
CA ILE A 49 -38.81 17.49 19.35
C ILE A 49 -37.32 17.58 18.99
N LYS A 50 -36.60 18.56 19.53
CA LYS A 50 -35.17 18.74 19.30
C LYS A 50 -34.36 17.58 19.89
N TYR A 51 -34.69 17.14 21.11
CA TYR A 51 -34.05 15.97 21.70
C TYR A 51 -34.38 14.67 20.96
N GLU A 52 -35.61 14.50 20.46
CA GLU A 52 -35.97 13.34 19.63
C GLU A 52 -35.14 13.27 18.36
N LYS A 53 -34.98 14.40 17.65
CA LYS A 53 -34.12 14.49 16.45
C LYS A 53 -32.66 14.19 16.77
N GLU A 54 -32.14 14.72 17.87
CA GLU A 54 -30.77 14.44 18.29
C GLU A 54 -30.60 12.95 18.64
N THR A 55 -31.57 12.36 19.32
CA THR A 55 -31.55 10.93 19.66
C THR A 55 -31.57 10.06 18.41
N GLN A 56 -32.38 10.41 17.40
CA GLN A 56 -32.38 9.71 16.11
C GLN A 56 -31.02 9.77 15.42
N ARG A 57 -30.42 10.98 15.36
CA ARG A 57 -29.10 11.16 14.78
C ARG A 57 -28.01 10.37 15.51
N LEU A 58 -28.06 10.33 16.85
CA LEU A 58 -27.13 9.54 17.65
C LEU A 58 -27.29 8.04 17.40
N GLN A 59 -28.52 7.58 17.17
CA GLN A 59 -28.79 6.18 16.83
C GLN A 59 -28.21 5.81 15.45
N GLU A 60 -28.35 6.67 14.44
CA GLU A 60 -27.73 6.48 13.12
C GLU A 60 -26.20 6.35 13.24
N ILE A 61 -25.58 7.26 14.00
CA ILE A 61 -24.12 7.22 14.25
C ILE A 61 -23.72 5.92 14.95
N LEU A 62 -24.50 5.45 15.93
CA LEU A 62 -24.24 4.20 16.64
C LEU A 62 -24.28 3.00 15.69
N ASP A 63 -25.25 2.97 14.78
CA ASP A 63 -25.39 1.87 13.83
C ASP A 63 -24.29 1.89 12.75
N GLU A 64 -23.84 3.07 12.32
CA GLU A 64 -22.63 3.22 11.48
C GLU A 64 -21.37 2.69 12.19
N ILE A 65 -21.17 3.06 13.47
CA ILE A 65 -20.03 2.57 14.26
C ILE A 65 -20.06 1.04 14.40
N ARG A 66 -21.25 0.45 14.61
CA ARG A 66 -21.41 -1.01 14.68
C ARG A 66 -21.04 -1.67 13.35
N SER A 67 -21.54 -1.14 12.23
CA SER A 67 -21.24 -1.65 10.89
C SER A 67 -19.73 -1.60 10.59
N ILE A 68 -19.06 -0.50 10.96
CA ILE A 68 -17.60 -0.37 10.83
C ILE A 68 -16.90 -1.40 11.72
N SER A 69 -17.34 -1.59 12.97
CA SER A 69 -16.74 -2.56 13.88
C SER A 69 -16.86 -4.00 13.38
N GLU A 70 -18.00 -4.37 12.80
CA GLU A 70 -18.20 -5.69 12.16
C GLU A 70 -17.33 -5.85 10.92
N SER A 71 -17.22 -4.81 10.09
CA SER A 71 -16.35 -4.82 8.93
C SER A 71 -14.88 -4.99 9.33
N LEU A 72 -14.45 -4.33 10.41
CA LEU A 72 -13.10 -4.44 10.94
C LEU A 72 -12.82 -5.79 11.60
N SER A 73 -13.81 -6.42 12.23
CA SER A 73 -13.65 -7.74 12.84
C SER A 73 -13.52 -8.85 11.81
N GLY A 74 -14.12 -8.68 10.62
CA GLY A 74 -13.94 -9.56 9.47
C GLY A 74 -12.55 -9.49 8.82
N ILE A 75 -11.73 -8.48 9.14
CA ILE A 75 -10.37 -8.38 8.60
C ILE A 75 -9.47 -9.43 9.25
N ASN A 76 -9.10 -10.44 8.45
CA ASN A 76 -8.13 -11.45 8.86
C ASN A 76 -6.70 -10.89 8.87
N LYS A 77 -6.30 -10.30 10.01
CA LYS A 77 -4.96 -9.73 10.22
C LYS A 77 -3.84 -10.75 10.01
N ASP A 78 -4.08 -12.02 10.35
CA ASP A 78 -3.08 -13.08 10.18
C ASP A 78 -2.84 -13.39 8.70
N GLN A 79 -3.89 -13.40 7.89
CA GLN A 79 -3.77 -13.55 6.44
C GLN A 79 -3.01 -12.39 5.81
N ILE A 80 -3.31 -11.15 6.22
CA ILE A 80 -2.56 -9.96 5.75
C ILE A 80 -1.08 -10.08 6.14
N ARG A 81 -0.78 -10.45 7.38
CA ARG A 81 0.60 -10.62 7.86
C ARG A 81 1.34 -11.73 7.13
N SER A 82 0.67 -12.84 6.86
CA SER A 82 1.22 -13.95 6.07
C SER A 82 1.54 -13.52 4.63
N ASN A 83 0.63 -12.77 4.00
CA ASN A 83 0.84 -12.22 2.66
C ASN A 83 2.04 -11.26 2.62
N ILE A 84 2.16 -10.36 3.61
CA ILE A 84 3.30 -9.44 3.73
C ILE A 84 4.61 -10.24 3.85
N SER A 85 4.67 -11.23 4.75
CA SER A 85 5.87 -12.06 4.92
C SER A 85 6.25 -12.80 3.63
N THR A 86 5.26 -13.27 2.88
CA THR A 86 5.49 -13.94 1.58
C THR A 86 6.06 -12.97 0.55
N LEU A 87 5.52 -11.76 0.46
CA LEU A 87 6.02 -10.71 -0.43
C LEU A 87 7.45 -10.29 -0.07
N GLU A 88 7.78 -10.17 1.21
CA GLU A 88 9.14 -9.85 1.67
C GLU A 88 10.17 -10.93 1.30
N LYS A 89 9.81 -12.21 1.46
CA LYS A 89 10.66 -13.34 1.03
C LYS A 89 10.89 -13.32 -0.47
N ASN A 90 9.83 -13.12 -1.25
CA ASN A 90 9.92 -13.04 -2.71
C ASN A 90 10.79 -11.86 -3.15
N ASN A 91 10.62 -10.69 -2.53
CA ASN A 91 11.43 -9.50 -2.83
C ASN A 91 12.91 -9.73 -2.53
N THR A 92 13.23 -10.36 -1.39
CA THR A 92 14.61 -10.71 -1.04
C THR A 92 15.22 -11.67 -2.07
N SER A 93 14.50 -12.74 -2.43
CA SER A 93 14.96 -13.70 -3.44
C SER A 93 15.18 -13.05 -4.81
N LEU A 94 14.28 -12.17 -5.24
CA LEU A 94 14.45 -11.44 -6.51
C LEU A 94 15.67 -10.51 -6.49
N LYS A 95 15.94 -9.84 -5.35
CA LYS A 95 17.15 -9.02 -5.19
C LYS A 95 18.43 -9.86 -5.27
N GLU A 96 18.43 -11.05 -4.67
CA GLU A 96 19.56 -11.98 -4.75
C GLU A 96 19.79 -12.46 -6.19
N GLN A 97 18.72 -12.87 -6.89
CA GLN A 97 18.81 -13.27 -8.30
C GLN A 97 19.31 -12.13 -9.19
N LEU A 98 18.82 -10.92 -8.97
CA LEU A 98 19.28 -9.74 -9.71
C LEU A 98 20.73 -9.39 -9.40
N SER A 99 21.17 -9.56 -8.14
CA SER A 99 22.57 -9.41 -7.77
C SER A 99 23.44 -10.44 -8.50
N TYR A 100 23.05 -11.72 -8.48
CA TYR A 100 23.76 -12.79 -9.17
C TYR A 100 23.86 -12.53 -10.68
N LEU A 101 22.77 -12.09 -11.31
CA LEU A 101 22.78 -11.71 -12.73
C LEU A 101 23.74 -10.56 -13.02
N LYS A 102 23.81 -9.56 -12.13
CA LYS A 102 24.70 -8.40 -12.28
C LYS A 102 26.16 -8.70 -12.01
N THR A 103 26.45 -9.62 -11.08
CA THR A 103 27.83 -9.92 -10.67
C THR A 103 28.38 -11.11 -11.45
N GLU A 104 27.73 -12.27 -11.35
CA GLU A 104 28.25 -13.55 -11.85
C GLU A 104 28.01 -13.72 -13.35
N LEU A 105 26.81 -13.40 -13.82
CA LEU A 105 26.44 -13.43 -15.25
C LEU A 105 26.67 -12.07 -15.93
N SER A 106 27.57 -11.26 -15.37
CA SER A 106 28.00 -10.03 -16.03
C SER A 106 28.68 -10.37 -17.35
N HIS A 107 28.56 -9.44 -18.29
CA HIS A 107 29.19 -9.56 -19.61
C HIS A 107 30.70 -9.85 -19.49
N ASP A 108 31.38 -9.16 -18.58
CA ASP A 108 32.82 -9.30 -18.38
C ASP A 108 33.19 -10.70 -17.87
N ASN A 109 32.43 -11.24 -16.91
CA ASN A 109 32.67 -12.58 -16.39
C ASN A 109 32.40 -13.67 -17.44
N ILE A 110 31.31 -13.54 -18.20
CA ILE A 110 30.99 -14.47 -19.28
C ILE A 110 32.10 -14.43 -20.34
N LYS A 111 32.50 -13.24 -20.77
CA LYS A 111 33.58 -13.06 -21.75
C LYS A 111 34.89 -13.66 -21.26
N GLN A 112 35.27 -13.40 -20.01
CA GLN A 112 36.49 -13.95 -19.42
C GLN A 112 36.46 -15.49 -19.37
N PHE A 113 35.32 -16.08 -19.00
CA PHE A 113 35.13 -17.53 -19.00
C PHE A 113 35.28 -18.11 -20.41
N LEU A 114 34.61 -17.51 -21.39
CA LEU A 114 34.66 -17.94 -22.80
C LEU A 114 36.08 -17.82 -23.39
N ASP A 115 36.79 -16.73 -23.10
CA ASP A 115 38.18 -16.53 -23.52
C ASP A 115 39.12 -17.55 -22.89
N SER A 116 38.95 -17.84 -21.59
CA SER A 116 39.71 -18.88 -20.89
C SER A 116 39.48 -20.26 -21.50
N TYR A 117 38.23 -20.58 -21.84
CA TYR A 117 37.87 -21.83 -22.50
C TYR A 117 38.50 -21.96 -23.90
N LEU A 118 38.46 -20.90 -24.70
CA LEU A 118 39.14 -20.87 -26.01
C LEU A 118 40.65 -21.07 -25.88
N ASN A 119 41.28 -20.40 -24.90
CA ASN A 119 42.71 -20.57 -24.63
C ASN A 119 43.05 -22.00 -24.23
N LYS A 120 42.17 -22.66 -23.46
CA LYS A 120 42.34 -24.08 -23.11
C LYS A 120 42.30 -24.96 -24.36
N ILE A 121 41.34 -24.76 -25.27
CA ILE A 121 41.28 -25.52 -26.53
C ILE A 121 42.52 -25.27 -27.39
N GLN A 122 42.95 -24.01 -27.52
CA GLN A 122 44.15 -23.65 -28.29
C GLN A 122 45.36 -24.45 -27.80
N LYS A 123 45.63 -24.44 -26.48
CA LYS A 123 46.80 -25.11 -25.90
C LYS A 123 46.71 -26.63 -25.90
N THR A 124 45.51 -27.20 -25.74
CA THR A 124 45.34 -28.66 -25.56
C THR A 124 45.08 -29.41 -26.86
N GLN A 125 44.54 -28.75 -27.88
CA GLN A 125 44.13 -29.40 -29.13
C GLN A 125 44.84 -28.79 -30.35
N ILE A 126 44.84 -27.46 -30.48
CA ILE A 126 45.35 -26.79 -31.69
C ILE A 126 46.88 -26.77 -31.73
N ASP A 127 47.54 -26.33 -30.66
CA ASP A 127 49.00 -26.19 -30.61
C ASP A 127 49.72 -27.54 -30.77
N PRO A 128 49.29 -28.65 -30.14
CA PRO A 128 49.91 -29.96 -30.34
C PRO A 128 49.77 -30.47 -31.78
N LEU A 129 48.59 -30.32 -32.40
CA LEU A 129 48.37 -30.73 -33.79
C LEU A 129 49.22 -29.87 -34.76
N LYS A 130 49.28 -28.57 -34.50
CA LYS A 130 50.14 -27.65 -35.27
C LYS A 130 51.60 -28.10 -35.24
N GLN A 131 52.12 -28.47 -34.07
CA GLN A 131 53.49 -28.96 -33.94
C GLN A 131 53.71 -30.29 -34.67
N LYS A 132 52.76 -31.23 -34.58
CA LYS A 132 52.83 -32.50 -35.33
C LYS A 132 52.88 -32.26 -36.85
N VAL A 133 52.05 -31.36 -37.35
CA VAL A 133 52.02 -30.97 -38.77
C VAL A 133 53.33 -30.31 -39.21
N ILE A 134 53.95 -29.46 -38.37
CA ILE A 134 55.25 -28.85 -38.65
C ILE A 134 56.37 -29.91 -38.71
N ASN A 135 56.32 -30.90 -37.80
CA ASN A 135 57.34 -31.94 -37.71
C ASN A 135 57.26 -32.96 -38.86
N ASP A 136 56.07 -33.19 -39.43
CA ASP A 136 55.85 -34.14 -40.52
C ASP A 136 54.93 -33.53 -41.60
N VAL A 137 55.54 -32.70 -42.45
CA VAL A 137 54.85 -31.88 -43.46
C VAL A 137 54.23 -32.71 -44.59
N TYR A 138 54.64 -33.97 -44.77
CA TYR A 138 54.13 -34.83 -45.83
C TYR A 138 52.98 -35.73 -45.38
N ASN A 139 52.63 -35.72 -44.09
CA ASN A 139 51.55 -36.51 -43.54
C ASN A 139 50.19 -35.84 -43.79
N VAL A 140 49.57 -36.21 -44.90
CA VAL A 140 48.29 -35.64 -45.36
C VAL A 140 47.16 -35.85 -44.35
N ASP A 141 47.15 -36.96 -43.62
CA ASP A 141 46.12 -37.26 -42.62
C ASP A 141 46.21 -36.31 -41.41
N LEU A 142 47.42 -36.04 -40.92
CA LEU A 142 47.65 -35.04 -39.85
C LEU A 142 47.25 -33.63 -40.29
N HIS A 143 47.56 -33.26 -41.54
CA HIS A 143 47.13 -31.99 -42.12
C HIS A 143 45.60 -31.86 -42.16
N LYS A 144 44.90 -32.93 -42.57
CA LYS A 144 43.44 -32.95 -42.61
C LYS A 144 42.84 -32.79 -41.22
N GLU A 145 43.33 -33.54 -40.23
CA GLU A 145 42.89 -33.46 -38.83
C GLU A 145 43.11 -32.05 -38.25
N TYR A 146 44.26 -31.44 -38.52
CA TYR A 146 44.56 -30.08 -38.09
C TYR A 146 43.60 -29.05 -38.69
N VAL A 147 43.34 -29.11 -40.00
CA VAL A 147 42.44 -28.17 -40.69
C VAL A 147 41.01 -28.31 -40.18
N GLU A 148 40.51 -29.52 -39.98
CA GLU A 148 39.17 -29.75 -39.43
C GLU A 148 39.03 -29.20 -38.01
N THR A 149 40.02 -29.47 -37.15
CA THR A 149 40.03 -29.02 -35.76
C THR A 149 40.12 -27.50 -35.68
N LEU A 150 40.98 -26.88 -36.49
CA LEU A 150 41.12 -25.44 -36.58
C LEU A 150 39.85 -24.77 -37.11
N THR A 151 39.17 -25.39 -38.06
CA THR A 151 37.89 -24.89 -38.59
C THR A 151 36.82 -24.88 -37.50
N LYS A 152 36.69 -25.96 -36.73
CA LYS A 152 35.76 -26.04 -35.58
C LYS A 152 36.10 -24.99 -34.52
N PHE A 153 37.37 -24.84 -34.17
CA PHE A 153 37.83 -23.82 -33.22
C PHE A 153 37.49 -22.39 -33.67
N ASN A 154 37.72 -22.07 -34.94
CA ASN A 154 37.41 -20.75 -35.47
C ASN A 154 35.90 -20.46 -35.45
N ARG A 155 35.05 -21.46 -35.73
CA ARG A 155 33.58 -21.31 -35.59
C ARG A 155 33.18 -21.02 -34.14
N LEU A 156 33.74 -21.75 -33.18
CA LEU A 156 33.55 -21.51 -31.74
C LEU A 156 33.98 -20.09 -31.34
N ARG A 157 35.15 -19.64 -31.81
CA ARG A 157 35.66 -18.30 -31.54
C ARG A 157 34.73 -17.20 -32.07
N ILE A 158 34.15 -17.39 -33.26
CA ILE A 158 33.19 -16.44 -33.84
C ILE A 158 31.91 -16.40 -33.01
N LEU A 159 31.35 -17.57 -32.67
CA LEU A 159 30.17 -17.70 -31.81
C LEU A 159 30.37 -16.98 -30.46
N PHE A 160 31.51 -17.22 -29.80
CA PHE A 160 31.79 -16.61 -28.50
C PHE A 160 31.93 -15.09 -28.61
N LYS A 161 32.57 -14.59 -29.68
CA LYS A 161 32.62 -13.14 -29.94
C LYS A 161 31.23 -12.53 -30.08
N SER A 162 30.31 -13.19 -30.78
CA SER A 162 28.93 -12.70 -30.94
C SER A 162 28.09 -12.73 -29.67
N LEU A 163 28.46 -13.58 -28.68
CA LEU A 163 27.83 -13.61 -27.37
C LEU A 163 28.41 -12.54 -26.41
N SER A 164 29.55 -11.96 -26.78
CA SER A 164 30.26 -10.91 -26.06
C SER A 164 30.16 -9.52 -26.71
N THR A 165 29.14 -9.27 -27.52
CA THR A 165 28.77 -7.96 -28.09
C THR A 165 27.38 -7.59 -27.66
#